data_AF-K5W366-F1
#
_entry.id   AF-K5W366-F1
#
_cell.length_a   1.000
_cell.length_b   1.000
_cell.length_c   1.000
_cell.angle_alpha   90.00
_cell.angle_beta   90.00
_cell.angle_gamma   90.00
#
_symmetry.space_group_name_H-M   'P 1'
#
loop_
_entity.id
_entity.type
_entity.pdbx_description
1 polymer ?
#
loop_
_entity_poly.entity_id
_entity_poly.type
_entity_poly.pdbx_seq_one_letter_code
_entity_poly.pdbx_strand_id
1 'polypeptide(L)'
;MALCTCLDDFALEADAMAGFAERFHAGHEQLHPLLGLLVEKLRQMPEFFHSYGAAAVVAGTVQFVICTVMEKKTETMEVHPAAREYPVYKRFRTGVGEASAFCIWDKAHFPEVSTHIQMIPDASKCVCYVNDLLSFYKEELIGEKNNFIHDRARVAGTGAEHALTDTLEDAVNAVNAVQEILQGEDEKKSWESFVTGYVAFHFMTPRYKLKQLFNASD
;
A
#
# COMPACT_ATOMS: atom_id res chain seq x y z
N MET A 1 1.55 2.91 -8.96
CA MET A 1 2.38 2.09 -8.06
C MET A 1 3.86 2.44 -8.12
N ALA A 2 4.59 2.21 -9.23
CA ALA A 2 6.03 2.51 -9.28
C ALA A 2 6.40 3.95 -8.87
N LEU A 3 5.65 4.94 -9.35
CA LEU A 3 5.84 6.34 -8.93
C LEU A 3 5.62 6.54 -7.42
N CYS A 4 4.63 5.88 -6.81
CA CYS A 4 4.39 5.96 -5.37
C CYS A 4 5.56 5.36 -4.58
N THR A 5 6.12 4.24 -5.03
CA THR A 5 7.34 3.66 -4.43
C THR A 5 8.53 4.60 -4.55
N CYS A 6 8.68 5.32 -5.67
CA CYS A 6 9.70 6.37 -5.78
C CYS A 6 9.47 7.51 -4.76
N LEU A 7 8.22 7.92 -4.54
CA LEU A 7 7.91 8.97 -3.55
C LEU A 7 8.22 8.53 -2.10
N ASP A 8 8.05 7.24 -1.81
CA ASP A 8 8.37 6.64 -0.51
C ASP A 8 9.90 6.58 -0.28
N ASP A 9 10.65 6.27 -1.33
CA ASP A 9 12.11 6.04 -1.25
C ASP A 9 12.97 7.27 -1.37
N PHE A 10 12.56 8.17 -2.25
CA PHE A 10 13.27 9.40 -2.45
C PHE A 10 12.72 10.39 -1.44
N ALA A 11 13.61 10.97 -0.63
CA ALA A 11 13.27 12.13 0.19
C ALA A 11 13.06 13.33 -0.74
N LEU A 12 11.89 13.38 -1.40
CA LEU A 12 11.48 14.54 -2.18
C LEU A 12 11.47 15.77 -1.27
N GLU A 13 11.68 16.93 -1.89
CA GLU A 13 11.61 18.21 -1.20
C GLU A 13 10.30 18.31 -0.42
N ALA A 14 10.41 18.49 0.91
CA ALA A 14 9.28 18.43 1.82
C ALA A 14 8.19 19.46 1.45
N ASP A 15 8.59 20.63 0.96
CA ASP A 15 7.69 21.68 0.49
C ASP A 15 6.92 21.26 -0.76
N ALA A 16 7.56 20.52 -1.68
CA ALA A 16 6.90 20.01 -2.88
C ALA A 16 5.82 18.97 -2.54
N MET A 17 6.13 18.05 -1.62
CA MET A 17 5.17 17.06 -1.13
C MET A 17 4.04 17.70 -0.33
N ALA A 18 4.34 18.68 0.53
CA ALA A 18 3.35 19.39 1.33
C ALA A 18 2.37 20.21 0.48
N GLY A 19 2.86 20.83 -0.60
CA GLY A 19 2.04 21.60 -1.54
C GLY A 19 1.25 20.75 -2.55
N PHE A 20 1.48 19.42 -2.61
CA PHE A 20 0.94 18.56 -3.66
C PHE A 20 -0.59 18.64 -3.76
N ALA A 21 -1.28 18.45 -2.63
CA ALA A 21 -2.74 18.32 -2.61
C ALA A 21 -3.41 19.64 -3.00
N GLU A 22 -2.98 20.77 -2.44
CA GLU A 22 -3.54 22.09 -2.79
C GLU A 22 -3.41 22.36 -4.29
N ARG A 23 -2.21 22.13 -4.84
CA ARG A 23 -1.93 22.35 -6.26
C ARG A 23 -2.69 21.38 -7.16
N PHE A 24 -2.87 20.13 -6.74
CA PHE A 24 -3.68 19.14 -7.44
C PHE A 24 -5.14 19.61 -7.56
N HIS A 25 -5.75 20.04 -6.45
CA HIS A 25 -7.13 20.53 -6.45
C HIS A 25 -7.31 21.82 -7.25
N ALA A 26 -6.34 22.73 -7.19
CA ALA A 26 -6.36 23.98 -7.96
C ALA A 26 -6.02 23.80 -9.45
N GLY A 27 -5.62 22.60 -9.88
CA GLY A 27 -5.17 22.35 -11.25
C GLY A 27 -3.82 23.00 -11.60
N HIS A 28 -3.04 23.41 -10.60
CA HIS A 28 -1.72 24.02 -10.79
C HIS A 28 -0.65 22.96 -11.12
N GLU A 29 0.41 23.38 -11.82
CA GLU A 29 1.59 22.55 -12.04
C GLU A 29 2.21 22.09 -10.72
N GLN A 30 2.73 20.87 -10.64
CA GLN A 30 3.35 20.38 -9.41
C GLN A 30 4.77 20.93 -9.24
N LEU A 31 5.22 21.07 -7.99
CA LEU A 31 6.53 21.65 -7.68
C LEU A 31 7.71 20.73 -7.98
N HIS A 32 7.45 19.44 -8.24
CA HIS A 32 8.46 18.46 -8.55
C HIS A 32 8.09 17.64 -9.81
N PRO A 33 9.03 17.35 -10.72
CA PRO A 33 8.74 16.61 -11.96
C PRO A 33 8.07 15.24 -11.74
N LEU A 34 8.50 14.48 -10.73
CA LEU A 34 7.86 13.19 -10.38
C LEU A 34 6.40 13.36 -9.96
N LEU A 35 6.07 14.44 -9.23
CA LEU A 35 4.70 14.75 -8.84
C LEU A 35 3.88 15.20 -10.06
N GLY A 36 4.49 15.95 -10.98
CA GLY A 36 3.86 16.31 -12.25
C GLY A 36 3.51 15.07 -13.09
N LEU A 37 4.45 14.14 -13.22
CA LEU A 37 4.24 12.87 -13.90
C LEU A 37 3.18 12.00 -13.19
N LEU A 38 3.16 11.99 -11.85
CA LEU A 38 2.12 11.30 -11.10
C LEU A 38 0.74 11.87 -11.43
N VAL A 39 0.57 13.19 -11.44
CA VAL A 39 -0.70 13.84 -11.80
C VAL A 39 -1.11 13.52 -13.23
N GLU A 40 -0.17 13.51 -14.17
CA GLU A 40 -0.45 13.10 -15.56
C GLU A 40 -1.04 11.68 -15.61
N LYS A 41 -0.42 10.72 -14.92
CA LYS A 41 -0.94 9.34 -14.89
C LYS A 41 -2.27 9.22 -14.17
N LEU A 42 -2.47 9.95 -13.08
CA LEU A 42 -3.75 9.99 -12.38
C LEU A 42 -4.90 10.49 -13.26
N ARG A 43 -4.64 11.47 -14.15
CA ARG A 43 -5.64 11.96 -15.11
C ARG A 43 -6.06 10.91 -16.15
N GLN A 44 -5.20 9.93 -16.42
CA GLN A 44 -5.45 8.85 -17.38
C GLN A 44 -6.22 7.68 -16.75
N MET A 45 -6.41 7.62 -15.42
CA MET A 45 -7.10 6.50 -14.75
C MET A 45 -8.50 6.20 -15.32
N PRO A 46 -9.34 7.18 -15.68
CA PRO A 46 -10.65 6.91 -16.30
C PRO A 46 -10.56 6.24 -17.68
N GLU A 47 -9.40 6.28 -18.35
CA GLU A 47 -9.18 5.57 -19.61
C GLU A 47 -9.15 4.05 -19.40
N PHE A 48 -8.72 3.58 -18.23
CA PHE A 48 -8.49 2.16 -17.93
C PHE A 48 -9.49 1.56 -16.94
N PHE A 49 -10.02 2.36 -16.01
CA PHE A 49 -10.84 1.86 -14.91
C PHE A 49 -12.25 2.44 -14.94
N HIS A 50 -13.21 1.73 -14.34
CA HIS A 50 -14.55 2.25 -14.13
C HIS A 50 -14.48 3.57 -13.34
N SER A 51 -15.42 4.50 -13.56
CA SER A 51 -15.40 5.84 -12.97
C SER A 51 -15.18 5.85 -11.46
N TYR A 52 -15.85 4.95 -10.74
CA TYR A 52 -15.67 4.73 -9.31
C TYR A 52 -14.24 4.27 -8.95
N GLY A 53 -13.73 3.24 -9.62
CA GLY A 53 -12.37 2.73 -9.39
C GLY A 53 -11.30 3.78 -9.72
N ALA A 54 -11.44 4.49 -10.85
CA ALA A 54 -10.55 5.58 -11.22
C ALA A 54 -10.53 6.69 -10.14
N ALA A 55 -11.70 7.10 -9.64
CA ALA A 55 -11.80 8.08 -8.57
C ALA A 55 -11.16 7.58 -7.27
N ALA A 56 -11.35 6.31 -6.92
CA ALA A 56 -10.74 5.69 -5.74
C ALA A 56 -9.21 5.62 -5.85
N VAL A 57 -8.66 5.28 -7.03
CA VAL A 57 -7.21 5.31 -7.29
C VAL A 57 -6.64 6.71 -7.11
N VAL A 58 -7.30 7.73 -7.65
CA VAL A 58 -6.91 9.14 -7.48
C VAL A 58 -6.96 9.54 -6.01
N ALA A 59 -8.06 9.28 -5.32
CA ALA A 59 -8.24 9.62 -3.92
C ALA A 59 -7.20 8.94 -3.01
N GLY A 60 -7.00 7.64 -3.18
CA GLY A 60 -6.01 6.86 -2.42
C GLY A 60 -4.58 7.33 -2.66
N THR A 61 -4.24 7.73 -3.90
CA THR A 61 -2.92 8.25 -4.23
C THR A 61 -2.69 9.65 -3.65
N VAL A 62 -3.68 10.54 -3.71
CA VAL A 62 -3.58 11.86 -3.07
C VAL A 62 -3.46 11.72 -1.55
N GLN A 63 -4.25 10.83 -0.96
CA GLN A 63 -4.15 10.50 0.46
C GLN A 63 -2.75 10.02 0.84
N PHE A 64 -2.18 9.10 0.07
CA PHE A 64 -0.83 8.59 0.29
C PHE A 64 0.20 9.72 0.37
N VAL A 65 0.25 10.60 -0.62
CA VAL A 65 1.24 11.71 -0.66
C VAL A 65 1.11 12.61 0.58
N ILE A 66 -0.12 12.97 0.96
CA ILE A 66 -0.38 13.79 2.15
C ILE A 66 0.08 13.07 3.42
N CYS A 67 -0.21 11.78 3.53
CA CYS A 67 0.08 11.03 4.75
C CYS A 67 1.57 10.70 4.88
N THR A 68 2.31 10.50 3.79
CA THR A 68 3.78 10.39 3.81
C THR A 68 4.44 11.65 4.38
N VAL A 69 3.94 12.85 4.05
CA VAL A 69 4.40 14.11 4.66
C VAL A 69 4.15 14.11 6.17
N MET A 70 2.99 13.61 6.59
CA MET A 70 2.64 13.55 8.01
C MET A 70 3.48 12.52 8.77
N GLU A 71 3.73 11.34 8.20
CA GLU A 71 4.59 10.31 8.78
C GLU A 71 5.99 10.86 9.05
N LYS A 72 6.54 11.65 8.10
CA LYS A 72 7.83 12.31 8.29
C LYS A 72 7.79 13.35 9.43
N LYS A 73 6.72 14.14 9.52
CA LYS A 73 6.54 15.11 10.61
C LYS A 73 6.37 14.46 11.98
N THR A 74 5.84 13.24 12.02
CA THR A 74 5.61 12.48 13.25
C THR A 74 6.63 11.36 13.44
N GLU A 75 7.78 11.40 12.77
CA GLU A 75 8.72 10.27 12.78
C GLU A 75 9.31 9.96 14.16
N THR A 76 9.41 10.98 15.01
CA THR A 76 9.88 10.86 16.40
C THR A 76 8.73 10.73 17.40
N MET A 77 7.48 10.68 16.94
CA MET A 77 6.32 10.57 17.80
C MET A 77 6.15 9.13 18.24
N GLU A 78 6.12 8.89 19.54
CA GLU A 78 5.75 7.58 20.07
C GLU A 78 4.23 7.38 20.00
N VAL A 79 3.80 6.25 19.46
CA VAL A 79 2.39 5.86 19.46
C VAL A 79 1.95 5.54 20.88
N HIS A 80 0.93 6.25 21.37
CA HIS A 80 0.38 6.03 22.71
C HIS A 80 -0.22 4.61 22.82
N PRO A 81 0.06 3.82 23.87
CA PRO A 81 -0.42 2.43 23.99
C PRO A 81 -1.94 2.27 23.94
N ALA A 82 -2.70 3.28 24.38
CA ALA A 82 -4.17 3.26 24.29
C ALA A 82 -4.72 3.51 22.87
N ALA A 83 -3.89 3.95 21.92
CA ALA A 83 -4.30 4.23 20.53
C ALA A 83 -4.33 2.95 19.68
N ARG A 84 -5.09 1.94 20.11
CA ARG A 84 -5.06 0.57 19.56
C ARG A 84 -5.35 0.48 18.06
N GLU A 85 -6.26 1.30 17.56
CA GLU A 85 -6.64 1.32 16.14
C GLU A 85 -5.72 2.18 15.27
N TYR A 86 -4.86 2.99 15.90
CA TYR A 86 -4.03 3.96 15.18
C TYR A 86 -3.05 3.30 14.20
N PRO A 87 -2.34 2.21 14.52
CA PRO A 87 -1.41 1.58 13.57
C PRO A 87 -2.11 1.12 12.29
N VAL A 88 -3.28 0.49 12.42
CA VAL A 88 -4.09 0.02 11.29
C VAL A 88 -4.58 1.21 10.48
N TYR A 89 -5.16 2.22 11.14
CA TYR A 89 -5.61 3.45 10.49
C TYR A 89 -4.47 4.15 9.73
N LYS A 90 -3.31 4.34 10.36
CA LYS A 90 -2.11 4.93 9.74
C LYS A 90 -1.74 4.15 8.50
N ARG A 91 -1.64 2.82 8.61
CA ARG A 91 -1.21 1.94 7.52
C ARG A 91 -2.12 2.00 6.29
N PHE A 92 -3.43 2.00 6.47
CA PHE A 92 -4.36 2.11 5.33
C PHE A 92 -4.27 3.47 4.63
N ARG A 93 -3.85 4.51 5.34
CA ARG A 93 -3.69 5.84 4.74
C ARG A 93 -2.38 6.01 3.98
N THR A 94 -1.35 5.25 4.33
CA THR A 94 0.00 5.37 3.75
C THR A 94 0.37 4.18 2.85
N GLY A 95 -0.44 3.13 2.80
CA GLY A 95 -0.10 1.91 2.06
C GLY A 95 -0.53 1.84 0.60
N VAL A 96 -1.31 2.80 0.08
CA VAL A 96 -1.85 2.75 -1.30
C VAL A 96 -2.62 1.45 -1.60
N GLY A 97 -3.10 0.76 -0.56
CA GLY A 97 -3.68 -0.58 -0.67
C GLY A 97 -4.95 -0.59 -1.51
N GLU A 98 -5.88 0.32 -1.23
CA GLU A 98 -7.15 0.44 -1.96
C GLU A 98 -6.94 0.83 -3.43
N ALA A 99 -6.07 1.82 -3.68
CA ALA A 99 -5.73 2.20 -5.05
C ALA A 99 -5.08 1.03 -5.81
N SER A 100 -4.25 0.22 -5.15
CA SER A 100 -3.67 -0.99 -5.76
C SER A 100 -4.73 -2.04 -6.06
N ALA A 101 -5.67 -2.26 -5.13
CA ALA A 101 -6.76 -3.21 -5.29
C ALA A 101 -7.67 -2.85 -6.47
N PHE A 102 -8.02 -1.57 -6.65
CA PHE A 102 -8.78 -1.14 -7.84
C PHE A 102 -8.02 -1.30 -9.15
N CYS A 103 -6.69 -1.21 -9.12
CA CYS A 103 -5.88 -1.41 -10.32
C CYS A 103 -5.87 -2.86 -10.83
N ILE A 104 -6.43 -3.82 -10.09
CA ILE A 104 -6.57 -5.21 -10.53
C ILE A 104 -7.69 -5.36 -11.57
N TRP A 105 -8.69 -4.46 -11.53
CA TRP A 105 -9.97 -4.60 -12.25
C TRP A 105 -10.09 -3.56 -13.37
N ASP A 106 -9.47 -3.80 -14.52
CA ASP A 106 -9.64 -2.92 -15.66
C ASP A 106 -11.05 -3.00 -16.25
N LYS A 107 -11.56 -1.88 -16.79
CA LYS A 107 -12.95 -1.81 -17.27
C LYS A 107 -13.18 -2.55 -18.59
N ALA A 108 -12.13 -2.96 -19.31
CA ALA A 108 -12.28 -3.70 -20.56
C ALA A 108 -12.64 -5.16 -20.28
N HIS A 109 -12.07 -5.75 -19.22
CA HIS A 109 -12.38 -7.12 -18.79
C HIS A 109 -13.41 -7.17 -17.64
N PHE A 110 -13.42 -6.17 -16.75
CA PHE A 110 -14.27 -6.12 -15.55
C PHE A 110 -15.11 -4.83 -15.50
N PRO A 111 -16.03 -4.61 -16.47
CA PRO A 111 -16.81 -3.36 -16.54
C PRO A 111 -17.76 -3.17 -15.36
N GLU A 112 -18.25 -4.26 -14.76
CA GLU A 112 -19.24 -4.25 -13.69
C GLU A 112 -18.58 -4.22 -12.30
N VAL A 113 -18.49 -3.02 -11.70
CA VAL A 113 -17.88 -2.85 -10.37
C VAL A 113 -18.54 -3.69 -9.27
N SER A 114 -19.82 -4.01 -9.42
CA SER A 114 -20.57 -4.82 -8.46
C SER A 114 -20.01 -6.25 -8.29
N THR A 115 -19.21 -6.76 -9.25
CA THR A 115 -18.63 -8.12 -9.16
C THR A 115 -17.43 -8.21 -8.24
N HIS A 116 -16.75 -7.09 -7.97
CA HIS A 116 -15.48 -7.06 -7.24
C HIS A 116 -15.41 -5.99 -6.14
N ILE A 117 -16.38 -5.07 -6.03
CA ILE A 117 -16.31 -3.99 -5.02
C ILE A 117 -16.26 -4.51 -3.58
N GLN A 118 -16.92 -5.63 -3.26
CA GLN A 118 -16.98 -6.15 -1.89
C GLN A 118 -15.65 -6.72 -1.40
N MET A 119 -14.77 -7.15 -2.31
CA MET A 119 -13.45 -7.69 -1.94
C MET A 119 -12.37 -6.61 -1.78
N ILE A 120 -12.64 -5.36 -2.19
CA ILE A 120 -11.65 -4.27 -2.16
C ILE A 120 -11.04 -4.06 -0.76
N PRO A 121 -11.80 -4.10 0.35
CA PRO A 121 -11.20 -3.97 1.68
C PRO A 121 -10.17 -5.06 2.00
N ASP A 122 -10.46 -6.32 1.66
CA ASP A 122 -9.56 -7.44 1.94
C ASP A 122 -8.39 -7.50 0.94
N ALA A 123 -8.62 -7.12 -0.32
CA ALA A 123 -7.53 -6.89 -1.26
C ALA A 123 -6.58 -5.79 -0.77
N SER A 124 -7.11 -4.67 -0.28
CA SER A 124 -6.31 -3.60 0.31
C SER A 124 -5.51 -4.06 1.53
N LYS A 125 -6.12 -4.89 2.42
CA LYS A 125 -5.40 -5.51 3.54
C LYS A 125 -4.24 -6.36 3.05
N CYS A 126 -4.49 -7.22 2.07
CA CYS A 126 -3.45 -8.06 1.47
C CYS A 126 -2.29 -7.21 0.95
N VAL A 127 -2.57 -6.15 0.19
CA VAL A 127 -1.51 -5.27 -0.35
C VAL A 127 -0.66 -4.65 0.76
N CYS A 128 -1.30 -4.11 1.80
CA CYS A 128 -0.60 -3.47 2.92
C CYS A 128 0.21 -4.49 3.73
N TYR A 129 -0.42 -5.57 4.19
CA TYR A 129 0.17 -6.51 5.13
C TYR A 129 1.21 -7.41 4.50
N VAL A 130 1.01 -7.87 3.25
CA VAL A 130 2.06 -8.62 2.53
C VAL A 130 3.29 -7.73 2.34
N ASN A 131 3.09 -6.44 2.09
CA ASN A 131 4.21 -5.50 2.02
C ASN A 131 4.92 -5.37 3.37
N ASP A 132 4.20 -5.18 4.48
CA ASP A 132 4.79 -5.07 5.82
C ASP A 132 5.57 -6.34 6.21
N LEU A 133 5.05 -7.52 5.90
CA LEU A 133 5.72 -8.81 6.16
C LEU A 133 7.01 -8.95 5.35
N LEU A 134 6.95 -8.65 4.05
CA LEU A 134 8.07 -8.84 3.13
C LEU A 134 9.06 -7.68 3.16
N SER A 135 8.70 -6.53 3.72
CA SER A 135 9.59 -5.40 3.96
C SER A 135 10.23 -5.41 5.34
N PHE A 136 9.67 -6.13 6.31
CA PHE A 136 10.18 -6.16 7.68
C PHE A 136 11.67 -6.46 7.77
N TYR A 137 12.17 -7.41 6.96
CA TYR A 137 13.60 -7.75 6.95
C TYR A 137 14.50 -6.56 6.57
N LYS A 138 14.15 -5.81 5.51
CA LYS A 138 14.97 -4.65 5.09
C LYS A 138 14.95 -3.53 6.12
N GLU A 139 13.86 -3.39 6.86
CA GLU A 139 13.64 -2.37 7.90
C GLU A 139 14.44 -2.70 9.16
N GLU A 140 14.38 -3.96 9.61
CA GLU A 140 15.17 -4.44 10.74
C GLU A 140 16.67 -4.32 10.47
N LEU A 141 17.12 -4.61 9.24
CA LEU A 141 18.54 -4.48 8.86
C LEU A 141 19.11 -3.08 9.06
N ILE A 142 18.28 -2.03 9.02
CA ILE A 142 18.69 -0.64 9.22
C ILE A 142 18.21 -0.06 10.56
N GLY A 143 17.61 -0.89 11.42
CA GLY A 143 17.09 -0.47 12.72
C GLY A 143 15.84 0.42 12.64
N GLU A 144 15.08 0.37 11.54
CA GLU A 144 13.85 1.14 11.39
C GLU A 144 12.74 0.58 12.31
N LYS A 145 12.27 1.41 13.25
CA LYS A 145 11.22 1.05 14.22
C LYS A 145 9.90 1.82 14.03
N ASN A 146 9.83 2.73 13.06
CA ASN A 146 8.62 3.47 12.72
C ASN A 146 7.87 2.78 11.56
N ASN A 147 7.47 1.54 11.77
CA ASN A 147 6.71 0.75 10.80
C ASN A 147 5.47 0.12 11.46
N PHE A 148 4.60 -0.46 10.63
CA PHE A 148 3.33 -1.02 11.08
C PHE A 148 3.51 -2.13 12.13
N ILE A 149 4.49 -3.02 11.95
CA ILE A 149 4.74 -4.16 12.84
C ILE A 149 5.13 -3.68 14.24
N HIS A 150 6.06 -2.73 14.35
CA HIS A 150 6.48 -2.18 15.65
C HIS A 150 5.39 -1.36 16.31
N ASP A 151 4.62 -0.59 15.53
CA ASP A 151 3.48 0.15 16.06
C ASP A 151 2.38 -0.77 16.59
N ARG A 152 2.09 -1.86 15.86
CA ARG A 152 1.13 -2.90 16.27
C ARG A 152 1.60 -3.59 17.56
N ALA A 153 2.87 -3.99 17.62
CA ALA A 153 3.47 -4.60 18.81
C ALA A 153 3.37 -3.66 20.03
N ARG A 154 3.66 -2.37 19.84
CA ARG A 154 3.62 -1.37 20.91
C ARG A 154 2.22 -1.20 21.51
N VAL A 155 1.19 -1.05 20.67
CA VAL A 155 -0.19 -0.84 21.17
C VAL A 155 -0.81 -2.12 21.73
N ALA A 156 -0.36 -3.29 21.28
CA ALA A 156 -0.77 -4.59 21.82
C ALA A 156 -0.04 -4.97 23.12
N GLY A 157 1.10 -4.32 23.41
CA GLY A 157 1.98 -4.72 24.51
C GLY A 157 2.67 -6.07 24.26
N THR A 158 2.94 -6.39 22.98
CA THR A 158 3.54 -7.66 22.54
C THR A 158 4.90 -7.41 21.87
N GLY A 159 5.60 -8.49 21.51
CA GLY A 159 6.84 -8.39 20.72
C GLY A 159 6.57 -8.32 19.22
N ALA A 160 7.55 -7.84 18.45
CA ALA A 160 7.47 -7.75 16.98
C ALA A 160 7.22 -9.11 16.32
N GLU A 161 7.74 -10.21 16.87
CA GLU A 161 7.49 -11.59 16.40
C GLU A 161 6.00 -11.95 16.46
N HIS A 162 5.32 -11.59 17.56
CA HIS A 162 3.89 -11.83 17.70
C HIS A 162 3.09 -10.96 16.74
N ALA A 163 3.42 -9.67 16.64
CA ALA A 163 2.77 -8.77 15.69
C ALA A 163 2.97 -9.19 14.22
N LEU A 164 4.12 -9.78 13.87
CA LEU A 164 4.35 -10.40 12.56
C LEU A 164 3.43 -11.59 12.33
N THR A 165 3.28 -12.46 13.34
CA THR A 165 2.44 -13.65 13.26
C THR A 165 0.98 -13.26 13.07
N ASP A 166 0.47 -12.33 13.88
CA ASP A 166 -0.87 -11.79 13.74
C ASP A 166 -1.09 -11.15 12.35
N THR A 167 -0.08 -10.43 11.83
CA THR A 167 -0.16 -9.79 10.51
C THR A 167 -0.14 -10.81 9.37
N LEU A 168 0.59 -11.91 9.53
CA LEU A 168 0.58 -13.04 8.59
C LEU A 168 -0.80 -13.70 8.55
N GLU A 169 -1.37 -14.00 9.72
CA GLU A 169 -2.71 -14.58 9.81
C GLU A 169 -3.76 -13.66 9.18
N ASP A 170 -3.71 -12.35 9.47
CA ASP A 170 -4.60 -11.36 8.87
C ASP A 170 -4.45 -11.29 7.33
N ALA A 171 -3.22 -11.36 6.81
CA ALA A 171 -2.95 -11.34 5.39
C ALA A 171 -3.51 -12.59 4.69
N VAL A 172 -3.30 -13.78 5.27
CA VAL A 172 -3.83 -15.05 4.75
C VAL A 172 -5.37 -15.05 4.78
N ASN A 173 -5.96 -14.59 5.88
CA ASN A 173 -7.42 -14.46 6.00
C ASN A 173 -7.98 -13.51 4.94
N ALA A 174 -7.32 -12.38 4.70
CA ALA A 174 -7.73 -11.45 3.65
C ALA A 174 -7.67 -12.08 2.25
N VAL A 175 -6.61 -12.84 1.94
CA VAL A 175 -6.49 -13.54 0.64
C VAL A 175 -7.61 -14.56 0.45
N ASN A 176 -7.90 -15.35 1.48
CA ASN A 176 -8.97 -16.35 1.43
C ASN A 176 -10.35 -15.68 1.30
N ALA A 177 -10.59 -14.60 2.04
CA ALA A 177 -11.85 -13.86 1.95
C ALA A 177 -12.11 -13.32 0.53
N VAL A 178 -11.09 -12.76 -0.13
CA VAL A 178 -11.24 -12.34 -1.54
C VAL A 178 -11.61 -13.53 -2.43
N GLN A 179 -10.93 -14.66 -2.28
CA GLN A 179 -11.20 -15.87 -3.07
C GLN A 179 -12.63 -16.40 -2.89
N GLU A 180 -13.18 -16.30 -1.67
CA GLU A 180 -14.55 -16.69 -1.33
C GLU A 180 -15.60 -15.72 -1.88
N ILE A 181 -15.32 -14.41 -1.83
CA ILE A 181 -16.23 -13.36 -2.32
C ILE A 181 -16.38 -13.42 -3.84
N LEU A 182 -15.26 -13.58 -4.57
CA LEU A 182 -15.28 -13.61 -6.02
C LEU A 182 -16.08 -14.82 -6.53
N GLN A 183 -16.97 -14.57 -7.49
CA GLN A 183 -17.82 -15.63 -8.07
C GLN A 183 -17.38 -16.05 -9.47
N GLY A 184 -16.86 -15.12 -10.27
CA GLY A 184 -16.42 -15.39 -11.63
C GLY A 184 -15.01 -16.00 -11.70
N GLU A 185 -14.79 -16.83 -12.72
CA GLU A 185 -13.53 -17.56 -12.91
C GLU A 185 -12.39 -16.62 -13.32
N ASP A 186 -12.67 -15.64 -14.18
CA ASP A 186 -11.67 -14.68 -14.65
C ASP A 186 -11.27 -13.70 -13.55
N GLU A 187 -12.21 -13.32 -12.66
CA GLU A 187 -11.90 -12.52 -11.48
C GLU A 187 -10.97 -13.28 -10.53
N LYS A 188 -11.27 -14.55 -10.25
CA LYS A 188 -10.43 -15.40 -9.39
C LYS A 188 -9.02 -15.55 -9.96
N LYS A 189 -8.89 -15.83 -11.26
CA LYS A 189 -7.59 -15.90 -11.94
C LYS A 189 -6.82 -14.59 -11.84
N SER A 190 -7.51 -13.45 -11.98
CA SER A 190 -6.88 -12.14 -11.88
C SER A 190 -6.40 -11.85 -10.47
N TRP A 191 -7.18 -12.23 -9.45
CA TRP A 191 -6.78 -12.16 -8.05
C TRP A 191 -5.56 -13.05 -7.74
N GLU A 192 -5.61 -14.33 -8.14
CA GLU A 192 -4.51 -15.28 -7.93
C GLU A 192 -3.22 -14.84 -8.63
N SER A 193 -3.35 -14.31 -9.85
CA SER A 193 -2.24 -13.74 -10.61
C SER A 193 -1.65 -12.52 -9.91
N PHE A 194 -2.50 -11.62 -9.39
CA PHE A 194 -2.07 -10.47 -8.62
C PHE A 194 -1.30 -10.88 -7.35
N VAL A 195 -1.85 -11.78 -6.52
CA VAL A 195 -1.20 -12.24 -5.28
C VAL A 195 0.15 -12.87 -5.59
N THR A 196 0.20 -13.76 -6.58
CA THR A 196 1.43 -14.44 -7.00
C THR A 196 2.47 -13.44 -7.50
N GLY A 197 2.07 -12.52 -8.38
CA GLY A 197 2.94 -11.50 -8.94
C GLY A 197 3.44 -10.52 -7.87
N TYR A 198 2.59 -10.16 -6.90
CA TYR A 198 2.95 -9.25 -5.82
C TYR A 198 3.96 -9.86 -4.85
N VAL A 199 3.77 -11.13 -4.47
CA VAL A 199 4.78 -11.86 -3.68
C VAL A 199 6.07 -12.01 -4.47
N ALA A 200 6.01 -12.47 -5.72
CA ALA A 200 7.20 -12.63 -6.56
C ALA A 200 7.98 -11.33 -6.73
N PHE A 201 7.29 -10.20 -6.92
CA PHE A 201 7.89 -8.87 -6.98
C PHE A 201 8.77 -8.56 -5.76
N HIS A 202 8.32 -8.89 -4.55
CA HIS A 202 9.10 -8.65 -3.33
C HIS A 202 10.37 -9.52 -3.28
N PHE A 203 10.29 -10.78 -3.67
CA PHE A 203 11.45 -11.69 -3.70
C PHE A 203 12.46 -11.33 -4.81
N MET A 204 11.97 -10.83 -5.94
CA MET A 204 12.81 -10.54 -7.10
C MET A 204 13.48 -9.17 -7.02
N THR A 205 12.84 -8.19 -6.38
CA THR A 205 13.32 -6.80 -6.35
C THR A 205 14.41 -6.62 -5.29
N PRO A 206 15.59 -6.06 -5.63
CA PRO A 206 16.69 -5.84 -4.69
C PRO A 206 16.32 -4.98 -3.47
N ARG A 207 15.30 -4.12 -3.60
CA ARG A 207 14.73 -3.26 -2.56
C ARG A 207 14.53 -3.97 -1.22
N TYR A 208 13.95 -5.17 -1.24
CA TYR A 208 13.54 -5.89 -0.03
C TYR A 208 14.63 -6.76 0.58
N LYS A 209 15.78 -6.93 -0.11
CA LYS A 209 16.93 -7.71 0.35
C LYS A 209 16.63 -9.17 0.72
N LEU A 210 15.46 -9.72 0.36
CA LEU A 210 15.04 -11.07 0.76
C LEU A 210 15.97 -12.17 0.25
N LYS A 211 16.66 -11.97 -0.88
CA LYS A 211 17.70 -12.91 -1.34
C LYS A 211 18.80 -13.12 -0.29
N GLN A 212 19.14 -12.10 0.50
CA GLN A 212 20.15 -12.23 1.56
C GLN A 212 19.64 -13.14 2.68
N LEU A 213 18.35 -13.03 3.04
CA LEU A 213 17.74 -13.85 4.09
C LEU A 213 17.68 -15.33 3.69
N PHE A 214 17.31 -15.62 2.43
CA PHE A 214 17.12 -17.00 1.98
C PHE A 214 18.39 -17.66 1.40
N ASN A 215 19.40 -16.87 1.02
CA ASN A 215 20.71 -17.40 0.57
C ASN A 215 21.77 -17.39 1.69
N ALA A 216 21.47 -16.90 2.89
CA ALA A 216 22.38 -16.98 4.04
C ALA A 216 22.35 -18.35 4.77
N SER A 217 21.71 -19.35 4.15
CA SER A 217 21.59 -20.72 4.69
C SER A 217 22.61 -21.71 4.11
N ASP A 218 23.67 -21.24 3.44
CA ASP A 218 24.81 -22.04 2.96
C ASP A 218 26.09 -21.76 3.76
#